data_AF-A0A370G694-F1
#
_entry.id   AF-A0A370G694-F1
#
_cell.length_a   1.000
_cell.length_b   1.000
_cell.length_c   1.000
_cell.angle_alpha   90.00
_cell.angle_beta   90.00
_cell.angle_gamma   90.00
#
_symmetry.space_group_name_H-M   'P 1'
#
loop_
_entity.id
_entity.type
_entity.pdbx_description
1 polymer ?
#
loop_
_entity_poly.entity_id
_entity_poly.type
_entity_poly.pdbx_seq_one_letter_code
_entity_poly.pdbx_strand_id
1 'polypeptide(L)' 'MARDLALTDAYFTSCRQRKKIEMLFAHLKRILKLDRLRLRGPNGAKDEFLLAATAQNLRKLAKLIPFRSAALPT' A
#
# COMPACT_ATOMS: atom_id res chain seq x y z
N MET A 1 1.25 -13.06 -29.90
CA MET A 1 0.21 -12.30 -29.18
C MET A 1 0.66 -11.84 -27.79
N ALA A 2 0.93 -12.73 -26.82
CA ALA A 2 1.34 -12.31 -25.47
C ALA A 2 2.76 -11.72 -25.39
N ARG A 3 3.72 -12.24 -26.18
CA ARG A 3 5.09 -11.72 -26.24
C ARG A 3 5.16 -10.35 -26.91
N ASP A 4 4.28 -10.10 -27.89
CA ASP A 4 4.23 -8.82 -28.62
C ASP A 4 3.75 -7.68 -27.72
N LEU A 5 2.85 -7.97 -26.77
CA LEU A 5 2.42 -7.01 -25.75
C LEU A 5 3.56 -6.55 -24.85
N ALA A 6 4.57 -7.40 -24.61
CA ALA A 6 5.68 -7.07 -23.71
C ALA A 6 6.56 -5.90 -24.21
N LEU A 7 6.48 -5.59 -25.50
CA LEU A 7 7.22 -4.49 -26.14
C LEU A 7 6.42 -3.19 -26.15
N THR A 8 5.17 -3.20 -25.72
CA THR A 8 4.30 -2.02 -25.73
C THR A 8 4.55 -1.10 -24.53
N ASP A 9 4.44 0.20 -24.73
CA ASP A 9 4.51 1.19 -23.67
C ASP A 9 3.43 0.98 -22.58
N ALA A 10 2.25 0.49 -22.99
CA ALA A 10 1.18 0.12 -22.08
C ALA A 10 1.61 -1.00 -21.12
N TYR A 11 2.32 -2.01 -21.60
CA TYR A 11 2.86 -3.08 -20.76
C TYR A 11 3.94 -2.58 -19.80
N PHE A 12 4.86 -1.73 -20.26
CA PHE A 12 5.87 -1.12 -19.38
C PHE A 12 5.23 -0.26 -18.28
N THR A 13 4.21 0.52 -18.64
CA THR A 13 3.45 1.34 -17.69
C THR A 13 2.73 0.47 -16.66
N SER A 14 2.04 -0.58 -17.10
CA SER A 14 1.40 -1.56 -16.23
C SER A 14 2.39 -2.23 -15.28
N CYS A 15 3.57 -2.63 -15.77
CA CYS A 15 4.63 -3.21 -14.94
C CYS A 15 5.11 -2.24 -13.84
N ARG A 16 5.33 -0.97 -14.18
CA ARG A 16 5.72 0.05 -13.20
C ARG A 16 4.62 0.27 -12.16
N GLN A 17 3.36 0.30 -12.56
CA GLN A 17 2.23 0.45 -11.65
C GLN A 17 2.09 -0.76 -10.72
N ARG A 18 2.22 -1.98 -11.25
CA ARG A 18 2.16 -3.22 -10.46
C ARG A 18 3.27 -3.27 -9.42
N LYS A 19 4.50 -2.90 -9.79
CA LYS A 19 5.63 -2.83 -8.86
C LYS A 19 5.35 -1.87 -7.70
N LYS A 20 4.68 -0.74 -7.93
CA LYS A 20 4.28 0.19 -6.85
C LYS A 20 3.31 -0.49 -5.87
N ILE A 21 2.32 -1.21 -6.39
CA ILE A 21 1.34 -1.95 -5.58
C ILE A 21 2.03 -3.08 -4.80
N GLU A 22 2.85 -3.89 -5.46
CA GLU A 22 3.60 -4.99 -4.84
C GLU A 22 4.48 -4.49 -3.69
N MET A 23 5.17 -3.37 -3.88
CA MET A 23 6.01 -2.77 -2.83
C MET A 23 5.19 -2.23 -1.66
N LEU A 24 4.02 -1.62 -1.92
CA LEU A 24 3.10 -1.20 -0.86
C LEU A 24 2.66 -2.42 -0.03
N PHE A 25 2.33 -3.53 -0.69
CA PHE A 25 1.96 -4.79 -0.06
C PHE A 25 3.10 -5.42 0.73
N ALA A 26 4.32 -5.42 0.22
CA ALA A 26 5.49 -5.88 0.95
C ALA A 26 5.72 -5.04 2.22
N HIS A 27 5.55 -3.72 2.13
CA HIS A 27 5.63 -2.83 3.28
C HIS A 27 4.52 -3.08 4.29
N LEU A 28 3.28 -3.29 3.84
CA LEU A 28 2.15 -3.65 4.71
C LEU A 28 2.44 -4.92 5.51
N LYS A 29 2.91 -5.98 4.84
CA LYS A 29 3.29 -7.24 5.49
C LYS A 29 4.36 -7.02 6.55
N ARG A 30 5.44 -6.29 6.22
CA ARG A 30 6.54 -6.03 7.17
C ARG A 30 6.12 -5.19 8.38
N ILE A 31 5.26 -4.19 8.17
CA ILE A 31 4.87 -3.22 9.21
C ILE A 31 3.76 -3.75 10.09
N LEU A 32 2.69 -4.27 9.47
CA LEU A 32 1.48 -4.71 10.16
C LEU A 32 1.50 -6.21 10.48
N LYS A 33 2.57 -6.92 10.11
CA LYS A 33 2.70 -8.40 10.22
C LYS A 33 1.48 -9.11 9.61
N LEU A 34 1.03 -8.58 8.47
CA LEU A 34 -0.17 -9.03 7.76
C LEU A 34 0.15 -10.26 6.91
N ASP A 35 0.58 -11.33 7.58
CA ASP A 35 1.07 -12.56 6.96
C ASP A 35 -0.07 -13.51 6.56
N ARG A 36 -1.23 -13.37 7.21
CA ARG A 36 -2.44 -14.14 6.91
C ARG A 36 -3.64 -13.24 6.95
N LEU A 37 -4.54 -13.45 6.00
CA LEU A 37 -5.85 -12.83 6.04
C LEU A 37 -6.73 -13.61 7.01
N ARG A 38 -7.47 -12.91 7.88
CA ARG A 38 -8.39 -13.54 8.86
C ARG A 38 -9.74 -13.91 8.22
N LEU A 39 -9.99 -13.45 6.99
CA LEU A 39 -11.10 -13.83 6.11
C LEU A 39 -12.44 -13.91 6.87
N ARG A 40 -12.82 -12.81 7.53
CA ARG A 40 -14.10 -12.72 8.25
C ARG A 40 -15.28 -12.65 7.27
N GLY A 41 -15.74 -13.81 6.82
CA GLY A 41 -16.89 -13.94 5.91
C GLY A 41 -16.54 -13.77 4.43
N PRO A 42 -17.55 -13.80 3.53
CA PRO A 42 -17.35 -13.87 2.07
C PRO A 42 -16.57 -12.68 1.48
N ASN A 43 -16.56 -11.54 2.16
CA ASN A 43 -15.85 -10.33 1.74
C ASN A 43 -14.54 -10.08 2.53
N GLY A 44 -14.15 -10.97 3.44
CA GLY A 44 -13.11 -10.70 4.44
C GLY A 44 -11.74 -10.31 3.87
N ALA A 45 -11.38 -10.81 2.67
CA ALA A 45 -10.14 -10.40 2.00
C ALA A 45 -10.16 -8.93 1.56
N LYS A 46 -11.28 -8.49 0.97
CA LYS A 46 -11.44 -7.11 0.46
C LYS A 46 -11.34 -6.10 1.60
N ASP A 47 -12.04 -6.38 2.70
CA ASP A 47 -12.10 -5.47 3.86
C ASP A 47 -10.74 -5.35 4.55
N GLU A 48 -10.02 -6.46 4.71
CA GLU A 48 -8.67 -6.45 5.29
C GLU A 48 -7.67 -5.69 4.42
N PHE A 49 -7.74 -5.84 3.10
CA PHE A 49 -6.89 -5.06 2.19
C PHE A 49 -7.21 -3.57 2.23
N LEU A 50 -8.49 -3.21 2.28
CA LEU A 50 -8.92 -1.82 2.33
C LEU A 50 -8.47 -1.17 3.65
N LEU A 51 -8.61 -1.88 4.77
CA LEU A 51 -8.19 -1.39 6.08
C LEU A 51 -6.66 -1.26 6.18
N ALA A 52 -5.92 -2.23 5.65
CA ALA A 52 -4.46 -2.19 5.60
C ALA A 52 -3.95 -1.00 4.77
N ALA A 53 -4.52 -0.80 3.58
CA ALA A 53 -4.20 0.34 2.73
C ALA A 53 -4.51 1.67 3.43
N THR A 54 -5.65 1.75 4.13
CA THR A 54 -6.06 2.93 4.90
C THR A 54 -5.03 3.23 6.00
N ALA A 55 -4.64 2.23 6.79
CA ALA A 55 -3.64 2.40 7.84
C ALA A 55 -2.28 2.89 7.28
N GLN A 56 -1.85 2.37 6.13
CA GLN A 56 -0.62 2.83 5.48
C GLN A 56 -0.72 4.26 4.95
N ASN A 57 -1.86 4.64 4.38
CA ASN A 57 -2.11 6.01 3.92
C ASN A 57 -2.06 6.99 5.10
N LEU A 58 -2.71 6.66 6.22
CA LEU A 58 -2.65 7.46 7.45
C LEU A 58 -1.23 7.62 7.97
N ARG A 59 -0.43 6.53 7.98
CA ARG A 59 0.98 6.59 8.38
C ARG A 59 1.83 7.46 7.44
N LYS A 60 1.53 7.47 6.14
CA LYS A 60 2.21 8.34 5.17
C LYS A 60 1.85 9.81 5.42
N LEU A 61 0.57 10.10 5.65
CA LEU A 61 0.10 11.45 5.99
C LEU A 61 0.75 11.97 7.29
N ALA A 62 0.84 11.13 8.32
CA ALA A 62 1.49 11.49 9.57
C ALA A 62 2.97 11.91 9.40
N LYS A 63 3.68 11.38 8.39
CA LYS A 63 5.06 11.79 8.07
C LYS A 63 5.15 13.10 7.31
N LEU A 64 4.08 13.50 6.62
CA LEU A 64 4.02 14.76 5.87
C LEU A 64 3.65 15.94 6.76
N ILE A 65 3.08 15.67 7.94
CA ILE A 65 2.84 16.69 8.95
C ILE A 65 4.20 17.07 9.55
N PRO A 66 4.70 18.30 9.35
CA PRO A 66 5.92 18.74 10.02
C PRO A 66 5.67 18.67 11.52
N PHE A 67 6.65 18.15 12.27
CA PHE A 67 6.57 18.11 13.72
C PHE A 67 6.40 19.56 14.20
N ARG A 68 5.18 19.93 14.61
CA ARG A 68 4.95 21.21 15.25
C ARG A 68 5.72 21.10 16.55
N SER A 69 6.92 21.69 16.59
CA SER A 69 7.69 21.87 17.82
C SER A 69 6.68 22.35 18.84
N ALA A 70 6.39 21.50 19.82
CA ALA A 70 5.46 21.82 20.88
C ALA A 70 6.05 23.06 21.54
N ALA A 71 5.49 24.23 21.22
CA ALA A 71 5.81 25.46 21.88
C ALA A 71 5.35 25.26 23.32
N LEU A 72 6.29 24.89 24.18
CA LEU A 72 6.16 24.94 25.63
C LEU A 72 6.04 26.42 26.00
N PRO A 73 4.92 26.89 26.59
CA PRO A 73 4.93 28.18 27.25
C PRO A 73 5.71 28.02 28.56
N THR A 74 6.84 28.73 28.67
CA THR A 74 7.52 29.03 29.95
C THR A 74 6.80 30.14 30.70
#